data_AF-A0A2S6T0G7-F1
#
_entry.id   AF-A0A2S6T0G7-F1
#
_cell.length_a   1.000
_cell.length_b   1.000
_cell.length_c   1.000
_cell.angle_alpha   90.00
_cell.angle_beta   90.00
_cell.angle_gamma   90.00
#
_symmetry.space_group_name_H-M   'P 1'
#
loop_
_entity.id
_entity.type
_entity.pdbx_description
1 polymer ?
#
loop_
_entity_poly.entity_id
_entity_poly.type
_entity_poly.pdbx_seq_one_letter_code
_entity_poly.pdbx_strand_id
1 'polypeptide(L)' 'MTKDKTIKVEWDIETICCDGGEDSLGHPAVYYSFDKSNKIVCSYCGKTYIKENK' A
#
# COMPACT_ATOMS: atom_id res chain seq x y z
N MET A 1 -13.77 -10.76 -10.91
CA MET A 1 -13.13 -11.54 -9.83
C MET A 1 -11.99 -10.68 -9.29
N THR A 2 -12.28 -9.89 -8.27
CA THR A 2 -11.42 -8.87 -7.66
C THR A 2 -10.18 -9.52 -7.05
N LYS A 3 -9.04 -9.38 -7.73
CA LYS A 3 -7.73 -9.77 -7.16
C LYS A 3 -7.40 -8.76 -6.06
N ASP A 4 -7.72 -9.12 -4.83
CA ASP A 4 -7.36 -8.37 -3.63
C ASP A 4 -5.82 -8.32 -3.52
N LYS A 5 -5.21 -7.21 -4.00
CA LYS A 5 -3.76 -7.00 -3.95
C LYS A 5 -3.39 -6.52 -2.56
N THR A 6 -3.35 -7.45 -1.60
CA THR A 6 -2.79 -7.22 -0.27
C THR A 6 -1.28 -7.45 -0.28
N ILE A 7 -0.53 -6.44 0.14
CA ILE A 7 0.92 -6.38 0.23
C ILE A 7 1.28 -6.32 1.71
N LYS A 8 2.18 -7.19 2.12
CA LYS A 8 2.71 -7.17 3.47
C LYS A 8 3.97 -6.31 3.51
N VAL A 9 4.11 -5.53 4.56
CA VAL A 9 5.30 -4.69 4.78
C VAL A 9 5.92 -5.02 6.13
N GLU A 10 7.24 -4.92 6.19
CA GLU A 10 8.00 -5.11 7.43
C GLU A 10 7.49 -4.17 8.54
N TRP A 11 7.53 -4.62 9.79
CA TRP A 11 7.03 -3.85 10.95
C TRP A 11 7.73 -2.49 11.12
N ASP A 12 9.02 -2.44 10.78
CA ASP A 12 9.91 -1.27 10.83
C ASP A 12 9.52 -0.17 9.82
N ILE A 13 8.78 -0.51 8.76
CA ILE A 13 8.42 0.45 7.73
C ILE A 13 7.36 1.43 8.25
N GLU A 14 7.70 2.72 8.28
CA GLU A 14 6.77 3.77 8.72
C GLU A 14 5.96 4.37 7.56
N THR A 15 6.53 4.39 6.35
CA THR A 15 5.92 5.02 5.18
C THR A 15 6.06 4.14 3.94
N ILE A 16 5.02 4.06 3.12
CA ILE A 16 5.02 3.35 1.84
C ILE A 16 4.81 4.30 0.69
N CYS A 17 5.53 4.04 -0.41
CA CYS A 17 5.31 4.67 -1.69
C CYS A 17 4.42 3.76 -2.54
N CYS A 18 3.37 4.32 -3.12
CA CYS A 18 2.52 3.65 -4.09
C CYS A 18 2.48 4.48 -5.38
N ASP A 19 3.05 3.96 -6.45
CA ASP A 19 3.09 4.56 -7.79
C ASP A 19 2.09 3.92 -8.77
N GLY A 20 1.19 3.04 -8.28
CA GLY A 20 0.26 2.30 -9.12
C GLY A 20 0.83 0.99 -9.70
N GLY A 21 2.16 0.90 -9.90
CA GLY A 21 2.84 -0.27 -10.48
C GLY A 21 2.67 -0.39 -12.00
N GLU A 22 3.11 -1.53 -12.55
CA GLU A 22 3.30 -1.78 -14.01
C GLU A 22 2.01 -1.87 -14.86
N ASP A 23 0.84 -1.63 -14.28
CA ASP A 23 -0.40 -1.55 -15.06
C ASP A 23 -0.55 -0.10 -15.53
N SER A 24 -0.61 0.12 -16.85
CA SER A 24 -0.51 1.45 -17.52
C SER A 24 -1.57 2.51 -17.13
N LEU A 25 -2.34 2.27 -16.08
CA LEU A 25 -3.24 3.19 -15.37
C LEU A 25 -2.59 3.70 -14.05
N GLY A 26 -1.28 3.91 -14.04
CA GLY A 26 -0.53 4.36 -12.87
C GLY A 26 -0.93 5.78 -12.45
N HIS A 27 -1.35 5.95 -11.20
CA HIS A 27 -1.56 7.25 -10.58
C HIS A 27 -0.22 7.86 -10.15
N PRO A 28 -0.15 9.17 -9.85
CA PRO A 28 1.06 9.78 -9.30
C PRO A 28 1.55 9.03 -8.06
N ALA A 29 2.88 9.00 -7.85
CA ALA A 29 3.46 8.44 -6.65
C ALA A 29 2.89 9.14 -5.40
N VAL A 30 2.24 8.36 -4.55
CA VAL A 30 1.68 8.83 -3.28
C VAL A 30 2.34 8.10 -2.13
N TYR A 31 2.54 8.83 -1.05
CA TYR A 31 3.15 8.33 0.16
C TYR A 31 2.10 8.23 1.26
N TYR A 32 2.04 7.09 1.92
CA TYR A 32 1.16 6.88 3.06
C TYR A 32 1.97 6.45 4.27
N SER A 33 1.64 7.01 5.44
CA SER A 33 2.30 6.70 6.70
C SER A 33 1.43 5.79 7.56
N PHE A 34 2.04 4.79 8.21
CA PHE A 34 1.38 3.86 9.12
C PHE A 34 1.24 4.40 10.55
N ASP A 35 1.51 5.69 10.74
CA ASP A 35 1.57 6.40 12.04
C ASP A 35 0.39 6.10 12.98
N LYS A 36 -0.82 6.00 12.41
CA LYS A 36 -2.07 5.73 13.16
C LYS A 36 -2.73 4.41 12.82
N SER A 37 -2.16 3.62 11.91
CA SER A 37 -2.81 2.42 11.38
C SER A 37 -1.80 1.45 10.80
N ASN A 38 -1.93 0.17 11.10
CA ASN A 38 -1.09 -0.90 10.54
C ASN A 38 -1.60 -1.41 9.19
N LYS A 39 -2.68 -0.81 8.68
CA LYS A 39 -3.30 -1.12 7.40
C LYS A 39 -3.53 0.17 6.64
N ILE A 40 -3.07 0.22 5.40
CA ILE A 40 -3.25 1.35 4.48
C ILE A 40 -3.91 0.81 3.21
N VAL A 41 -4.88 1.51 2.67
CA VAL A 41 -5.48 1.18 1.37
C VAL A 41 -5.23 2.34 0.43
N CYS A 42 -4.55 2.09 -0.68
CA CYS A 42 -4.36 3.12 -1.69
C CYS A 42 -5.69 3.43 -2.37
N SER A 43 -6.12 4.68 -2.31
CA SER A 43 -7.41 5.13 -2.87
C SER A 43 -7.46 5.08 -4.41
N TYR A 44 -6.31 4.93 -5.07
CA TYR A 44 -6.22 4.93 -6.52
C TYR A 44 -6.21 3.51 -7.09
N CYS A 45 -5.22 2.69 -6.72
CA CYS A 45 -5.07 1.33 -7.25
C CYS A 45 -5.74 0.25 -6.39
N GLY A 46 -6.31 0.62 -5.23
CA GLY A 46 -6.99 -0.32 -4.32
C GLY A 46 -6.05 -1.32 -3.65
N LYS A 47 -4.72 -1.15 -3.75
CA LYS A 47 -3.75 -2.00 -3.06
C LYS A 47 -3.86 -1.79 -1.56
N THR A 48 -3.90 -2.89 -0.82
CA THR A 48 -3.92 -2.88 0.63
C THR A 48 -2.52 -3.19 1.14
N TYR A 49 -1.96 -2.37 2.01
CA TYR A 49 -0.68 -2.58 2.65
C TYR A 49 -0.91 -2.87 4.13
N ILE A 50 -0.34 -3.96 4.65
CA ILE A 50 -0.50 -4.38 6.05
C ILE A 50 0.86 -4.64 6.66
N LYS A 51 1.12 -4.07 7.84
CA LYS A 51 2.32 -4.39 8.62
C LYS A 51 2.28 -5.85 9.07
N GLU A 52 3.37 -6.57 8.83
CA GLU A 52 3.56 -7.88 9.43
C GLU A 52 3.78 -7.73 10.93
N ASN A 53 3.33 -8.75 11.67
CA ASN A 53 3.53 -8.79 13.11
C ASN A 53 5.04 -8.91 13.40
N LYS A 54 5.48 -8.28 14.49
CA LYS A 54 6.87 -8.32 14.95
C LYS A 54 7.29 -9.72 15.44
#